data_AF-A0A1Y5XLV8-F1
#
_entry.id   AF-A0A1Y5XLV8-F1
#
_cell.length_a   1.000
_cell.length_b   1.000
_cell.length_c   1.000
_cell.angle_alpha   90.00
_cell.angle_beta   90.00
_cell.angle_gamma   90.00
#
_symmetry.space_group_name_H-M   'P 1'
#
loop_
_entity.id
_entity.type
_entity.pdbx_description
1 polymer ?
#
loop_
_entity_poly.entity_id
_entity_poly.type
_entity_poly.pdbx_seq_one_letter_code
_entity_poly.pdbx_strand_id
1 'polypeptide(L)'
;MSNEGFKIDLDEAEITASRTLPRAVEHLRQPVQTLMANESLKGTGSFDAADRLEPAYHHWGDMHARRLRLACDVLEANAAALREIIKLYRRADGRL
;
A
#
# COMPACT_ATOMS: atom_id res chain seq x y z
N MET A 1 27.84 27.58 -13.04
CA MET A 1 26.87 26.87 -12.17
C MET A 1 26.08 25.96 -13.08
N SER A 2 26.27 24.64 -12.99
CA SER A 2 25.49 23.70 -13.78
C SER A 2 24.05 23.77 -13.31
N ASN A 3 23.18 24.27 -14.18
CA ASN A 3 21.75 24.35 -13.98
C ASN A 3 21.16 22.95 -14.20
N GLU A 4 21.53 21.99 -13.34
CA GLU A 4 20.88 20.68 -13.30
C GLU A 4 19.51 20.87 -12.66
N GLY A 5 18.62 21.52 -13.42
CA GLY A 5 17.23 21.65 -13.06
C GLY A 5 16.61 20.28 -12.89
N PHE A 6 15.66 20.18 -11.96
CA PHE A 6 14.87 18.98 -11.76
C PHE A 6 14.15 18.60 -13.07
N LYS A 7 14.42 17.40 -13.58
CA LYS A 7 13.76 16.82 -14.74
C LYS A 7 12.78 15.76 -14.27
N ILE A 8 11.54 15.84 -14.76
CA ILE A 8 10.51 14.85 -14.50
C ILE A 8 9.89 14.42 -15.82
N ASP A 9 9.70 13.11 -15.97
CA ASP A 9 8.87 12.55 -17.03
C ASP A 9 7.42 12.60 -16.56
N LEU A 10 6.63 13.49 -17.16
CA LEU A 10 5.23 13.70 -16.77
C LEU A 10 4.33 12.53 -17.19
N ASP A 11 4.70 11.79 -18.23
CA ASP A 11 3.91 10.65 -18.70
C ASP A 11 4.14 9.45 -17.77
N GLU A 12 5.39 9.20 -17.38
CA GLU A 12 5.71 8.19 -16.37
C GLU A 12 5.09 8.52 -15.01
N ALA A 13 5.13 9.79 -14.60
CA ALA A 13 4.49 10.25 -13.37
C ALA A 13 2.96 10.04 -13.41
N GLU A 14 2.31 10.34 -14.54
CA GLU A 14 0.86 10.12 -14.72
C GLU A 14 0.53 8.64 -14.66
N ILE A 15 1.29 7.77 -15.34
CA ILE A 15 1.11 6.30 -15.27
C ILE A 15 1.27 5.83 -13.82
N THR A 16 2.28 6.34 -13.12
CA THR A 16 2.55 5.94 -11.74
C THR A 16 1.42 6.34 -10.80
N ALA A 17 0.94 7.57 -10.93
CA ALA A 17 -0.14 8.11 -10.10
C ALA A 17 -1.50 7.48 -10.41
N SER A 18 -1.81 7.21 -11.68
CA SER A 18 -3.12 6.72 -12.12
C SER A 18 -3.24 5.20 -12.08
N ARG A 19 -2.13 4.46 -12.22
CA ARG A 19 -2.15 3.02 -12.42
C ARG A 19 -1.22 2.27 -11.48
N THR A 20 0.07 2.58 -11.43
CA THR A 20 1.05 1.76 -10.72
C THR A 20 0.79 1.73 -9.21
N LEU A 21 0.67 2.91 -8.58
CA LEU A 21 0.42 2.99 -7.14
C LEU A 21 -0.98 2.47 -6.76
N PRO A 22 -2.07 2.84 -7.45
CA PRO A 22 -3.39 2.24 -7.19
C PRO A 22 -3.40 0.71 -7.32
N ARG A 23 -2.76 0.15 -8.34
CA ARG A 23 -2.67 -1.30 -8.52
C ARG A 23 -1.90 -1.98 -7.39
N ALA A 24 -0.82 -1.36 -6.92
CA ALA A 24 -0.08 -1.86 -5.76
C ALA A 24 -0.99 -1.90 -4.51
N VAL A 25 -1.79 -0.86 -4.28
CA VAL A 25 -2.76 -0.81 -3.17
C VAL A 25 -3.79 -1.94 -3.28
N GLU A 26 -4.35 -2.18 -4.47
CA GLU A 26 -5.30 -3.27 -4.71
C GLU A 26 -4.70 -4.63 -4.34
N HIS A 27 -3.45 -4.89 -4.76
CA HIS A 27 -2.75 -6.14 -4.43
C HIS A 27 -2.48 -6.29 -2.93
N LEU A 28 -2.22 -5.20 -2.21
CA LEU A 28 -1.95 -5.24 -0.77
C LEU A 28 -3.22 -5.32 0.09
N ARG A 29 -4.37 -4.84 -0.42
CA ARG A 29 -5.65 -4.89 0.31
C ARG A 29 -6.17 -6.32 0.51
N GLN A 30 -5.96 -7.22 -0.44
CA GLN A 30 -6.43 -8.61 -0.32
C GLN A 30 -5.80 -9.34 0.89
N PRO A 31 -4.46 -9.38 1.04
CA PRO A 31 -3.84 -9.99 2.21
C PRO A 31 -4.27 -9.41 3.55
N VAL A 32 -4.60 -8.11 3.63
CA VAL A 32 -5.07 -7.47 4.87
C VAL A 32 -6.35 -8.13 5.38
N GLN A 33 -7.31 -8.42 4.50
CA GLN A 33 -8.57 -9.05 4.89
C GLN A 33 -8.34 -10.46 5.42
N THR A 34 -7.50 -11.24 4.74
CA THR A 34 -7.14 -12.60 5.17
C THR A 34 -6.42 -12.61 6.53
N LEU A 35 -5.45 -11.71 6.71
CA LEU A 35 -4.69 -11.62 7.97
C LEU A 35 -5.56 -11.21 9.16
N MET A 36 -6.58 -10.38 8.93
CA MET A 36 -7.53 -9.97 9.99
C MET A 36 -8.64 -10.98 10.26
N ALA A 37 -8.94 -11.86 9.30
CA ALA A 37 -9.97 -12.88 9.47
C ALA A 37 -9.61 -13.87 10.59
N ASN A 38 -8.33 -13.96 10.95
CA ASN A 38 -7.83 -14.76 12.07
C ASN A 38 -8.43 -16.17 12.05
N GLU A 39 -8.24 -16.87 10.92
CA GLU A 39 -8.71 -18.25 10.78
C GLU A 39 -8.18 -19.09 11.92
N SER A 40 -9.10 -19.68 12.71
CA SER A 40 -8.75 -20.46 13.88
C SER A 40 -7.94 -21.69 13.48
N LEU A 41 -6.94 -22.01 14.29
CA LEU A 41 -6.14 -23.24 14.14
C LEU A 41 -6.88 -24.48 14.69
N LYS A 42 -8.11 -24.33 15.20
CA LYS A 42 -8.89 -25.41 15.80
C LYS A 42 -9.48 -26.33 14.74
N GLY A 43 -8.95 -27.55 14.67
CA GLY A 43 -9.60 -28.69 14.00
C GLY A 43 -10.55 -29.44 14.94
N THR A 44 -11.03 -30.62 14.53
CA THR A 44 -11.80 -31.50 15.42
C THR A 44 -10.89 -32.07 16.52
N GLY A 45 -11.12 -31.64 17.77
CA GLY A 45 -10.35 -32.04 18.96
C GLY A 45 -9.75 -30.85 19.72
N SER A 46 -9.11 -31.10 20.87
CA SER A 46 -8.29 -30.10 21.57
C SER A 46 -6.83 -30.54 21.52
N PHE A 47 -5.99 -29.65 21.01
CA PHE A 47 -4.55 -29.84 20.91
C PHE A 47 -3.88 -28.66 21.61
N ASP A 48 -3.33 -28.90 22.80
CA ASP A 48 -2.70 -27.89 23.67
C ASP A 48 -1.64 -27.05 22.92
N ALA A 49 -0.90 -27.65 21.98
CA ALA A 49 0.04 -26.91 21.14
C ALA A 49 -0.63 -25.91 20.18
N ALA A 50 -1.79 -26.25 19.61
CA ALA A 50 -2.56 -25.35 18.75
C ALA A 50 -3.21 -24.24 19.59
N ASP A 51 -3.77 -24.58 20.76
CA ASP A 51 -4.38 -23.62 21.68
C ASP A 51 -3.35 -22.58 22.19
N ARG A 52 -2.09 -22.99 22.40
CA ARG A 52 -1.00 -22.07 22.79
C ARG A 52 -0.49 -21.19 21.63
N LEU A 53 -0.54 -21.69 20.39
CA LEU A 53 -0.04 -20.96 19.22
C LEU A 53 -1.05 -19.95 18.70
N GLU A 54 -2.35 -20.23 18.81
CA GLU A 54 -3.43 -19.42 18.26
C GLU A 54 -3.35 -17.92 18.65
N PRO A 55 -3.12 -17.53 19.92
CA PRO A 55 -2.96 -16.11 20.27
C PRO A 55 -1.77 -15.43 19.60
N ALA A 56 -0.64 -16.14 19.47
CA ALA A 56 0.55 -15.62 18.81
C ALA A 56 0.34 -15.48 17.30
N TYR A 57 -0.36 -16.43 16.68
CA TYR A 57 -0.75 -16.37 15.28
C TYR A 57 -1.69 -15.19 15.00
N HIS A 58 -2.71 -14.97 15.84
CA HIS A 58 -3.62 -13.84 15.70
C HIS A 58 -2.88 -12.50 15.87
N HIS A 59 -2.00 -12.39 16.88
CA HIS A 59 -1.20 -11.20 17.08
C HIS A 59 -0.28 -10.91 15.88
N TRP A 60 0.33 -11.94 15.32
CA TRP A 60 1.13 -11.84 14.10
C TRP A 60 0.29 -11.35 12.92
N GLY A 61 -0.89 -11.95 12.70
CA GLY A 61 -1.83 -11.56 11.64
C GLY A 61 -2.25 -10.10 11.74
N ASP A 62 -2.70 -9.67 12.91
CA ASP A 62 -3.10 -8.29 13.19
C ASP A 62 -1.96 -7.28 12.95
N MET A 63 -0.74 -7.60 13.40
CA MET A 63 0.42 -6.73 13.21
C MET A 63 0.78 -6.57 11.73
N HIS A 64 0.75 -7.65 10.96
CA HIS A 64 1.01 -7.59 9.52
C HIS A 64 -0.11 -6.86 8.78
N ALA A 65 -1.37 -7.10 9.13
CA ALA A 65 -2.51 -6.39 8.56
C ALA A 65 -2.42 -4.87 8.77
N ARG A 66 -2.03 -4.43 9.98
CA ARG A 66 -1.82 -3.01 10.29
C ARG A 66 -0.70 -2.38 9.45
N ARG A 67 0.43 -3.07 9.32
CA ARG A 67 1.56 -2.60 8.50
C ARG A 67 1.18 -2.47 7.03
N LEU A 68 0.47 -3.46 6.49
CA LEU A 68 -0.01 -3.43 5.10
C LEU A 68 -1.03 -2.33 4.87
N ARG A 69 -1.93 -2.07 5.83
CA ARG A 69 -2.85 -0.93 5.76
C ARG A 69 -2.11 0.40 5.70
N LEU A 70 -1.12 0.59 6.58
CA LEU A 70 -0.28 1.80 6.54
C LEU A 70 0.46 1.94 5.19
N ALA A 71 0.95 0.84 4.63
CA ALA A 71 1.58 0.87 3.31
C ALA A 71 0.58 1.32 2.22
N CYS A 72 -0.66 0.81 2.24
CA CYS A 72 -1.71 1.28 1.35
C CYS A 72 -1.95 2.79 1.49
N ASP A 73 -2.11 3.28 2.72
CA ASP A 73 -2.37 4.70 3.00
C ASP A 73 -1.25 5.60 2.45
N VAL A 74 0.01 5.19 2.62
CA VAL A 74 1.18 5.91 2.09
C VAL A 74 1.20 5.90 0.56
N LEU A 75 0.90 4.77 -0.08
CA LEU A 75 0.86 4.66 -1.54
C LEU A 75 -0.25 5.54 -2.15
N GLU A 76 -1.42 5.59 -1.51
CA GLU A 76 -2.52 6.47 -1.93
C GLU A 76 -2.17 7.94 -1.76
N ALA A 77 -1.57 8.32 -0.62
CA ALA A 77 -1.10 9.67 -0.37
C ALA A 77 -0.04 10.10 -1.41
N ASN A 78 0.91 9.22 -1.73
CA ASN A 78 1.92 9.47 -2.76
C ASN A 78 1.29 9.62 -4.15
N ALA A 79 0.29 8.79 -4.50
CA ALA A 79 -0.42 8.93 -5.77
C ALA A 79 -1.15 10.28 -5.85
N ALA A 80 -1.78 10.73 -4.77
CA ALA A 80 -2.43 12.04 -4.70
C ALA A 80 -1.41 13.19 -4.83
N ALA A 81 -0.30 13.14 -4.09
CA ALA A 81 0.77 14.13 -4.17
C ALA A 81 1.36 14.20 -5.59
N LEU A 82 1.59 13.06 -6.24
CA LEU A 82 2.12 13.01 -7.60
C LEU A 82 1.17 13.67 -8.60
N ARG A 83 -0.15 13.50 -8.46
CA ARG A 83 -1.14 14.21 -9.30
C ARG A 83 -1.05 15.72 -9.13
N GLU A 84 -0.86 16.22 -7.91
CA GLU A 84 -0.70 17.66 -7.66
C GLU A 84 0.60 18.21 -8.27
N ILE A 85 1.71 17.45 -8.16
CA ILE A 85 2.98 17.79 -8.82
C ILE A 85 2.79 17.86 -10.34
N ILE A 86 2.16 16.85 -10.96
CA ILE A 86 1.90 16.83 -12.40
C ILE A 86 1.08 18.05 -12.84
N LYS A 87 0.02 18.41 -12.09
CA LYS A 87 -0.79 19.61 -12.37
C LYS A 87 0.05 20.89 -12.36
N LEU A 88 0.96 21.02 -11.40
CA LEU A 88 1.86 22.17 -11.29
C LEU A 88 2.79 22.27 -12.50
N TYR A 89 3.39 21.16 -12.92
CA TYR A 89 4.24 21.12 -14.12
C TYR A 89 3.47 21.43 -15.40
N ARG A 90 2.29 20.83 -15.60
CA ARG A 90 1.43 21.14 -16.77
C ARG A 90 1.03 22.61 -16.83
N ARG A 91 0.77 23.24 -15.68
CA ARG A 91 0.50 24.68 -15.59
C ARG A 91 1.71 25.51 -15.99
N ALA A 92 2.89 25.17 -15.48
CA ALA A 92 4.14 25.86 -15.81
C ALA A 92 4.45 25.77 -17.31
N ASP A 93 4.13 24.64 -17.94
CA ASP A 93 4.31 24.39 -19.38
C ASP A 93 3.18 24.99 -20.26
N GLY A 94 2.19 25.66 -19.66
CA GLY A 94 1.06 26.26 -20.40
C GLY A 94 0.06 25.26 -20.98
N ARG A 95 0.02 24.03 -20.46
CA ARG A 95 -0.81 22.91 -20.96
C ARG A 95 -2.10 22.70 -20.15
N LEU A 96 -2.71 23.77 -19.63
CA LEU A 96 -3.98 23.72 -18.90
C LEU A 96 -5.19 24.05 -19.79
#